data_AF-I3I9M6-F1
#
_entry.id   AF-I3I9M6-F1
#
_cell.length_a   1.000
_cell.length_b   1.000
_cell.length_c   1.000
_cell.angle_alpha   90.00
_cell.angle_beta   90.00
_cell.angle_gamma   90.00
#
_symmetry.space_group_name_H-M   'P 1'
#
loop_
_entity.id
_entity.type
_entity.pdbx_description
1 polymer ?
#
loop_
_entity_poly.entity_id
_entity_poly.type
_entity_poly.pdbx_seq_one_letter_code
_entity_poly.pdbx_strand_id
1 'polypeptide(L)'
;MDSCDSENFKAGPMAWVVDKLIEKYIDTKQSYEISHINTSRVSFVSEHFLASNRPVSIKKAMDLRGKKKPAETQYYFENARTLAIAAKQKSEEVNDTVIAVLFRDADGTASAGRGNWRDKYASIVKGFAAENYDLGVAMLPNPKSEAWLLCAVKPNAYQHCEALEQESGNDRGANPLKTQLADALNNNASTDQINTLVQADAIDVLRIDMSSYNTFKADLEGAVRLAVGIPE
;
A
#
# COMPACT_ATOMS: atom_id res chain seq x y z
N MET A 1 15.52 13.15 -1.43
CA MET A 1 14.88 13.28 -0.10
C MET A 1 14.62 11.88 0.39
N ASP A 2 15.26 11.50 1.49
CA ASP A 2 15.28 10.10 1.95
C ASP A 2 14.07 9.78 2.83
N SER A 3 13.64 10.74 3.64
CA SER A 3 12.36 10.75 4.36
C SER A 3 11.76 12.16 4.30
N CYS A 4 10.44 12.26 4.37
CA CYS A 4 9.74 13.52 4.63
C CYS A 4 8.93 13.36 5.91
N ASP A 5 9.16 14.28 6.84
CA ASP A 5 8.24 14.51 7.96
C ASP A 5 6.95 15.15 7.46
N SER A 6 5.93 15.09 8.30
CA SER A 6 4.54 15.38 7.96
C SER A 6 4.28 16.75 7.35
N GLU A 7 5.11 17.75 7.64
CA GLU A 7 4.97 19.11 7.08
C GLU A 7 5.39 19.23 5.61
N ASN A 8 6.26 18.34 5.11
CA ASN A 8 6.77 18.37 3.74
C ASN A 8 6.25 17.21 2.87
N PHE A 9 5.38 16.36 3.42
CA PHE A 9 4.83 15.22 2.70
C PHE A 9 3.65 15.64 1.82
N LYS A 10 3.83 15.58 0.49
CA LYS A 10 2.71 15.71 -0.47
C LYS A 10 2.05 14.34 -0.67
N ALA A 11 0.91 14.13 0.00
CA ALA A 11 0.14 12.90 -0.11
C ALA A 11 -0.40 12.66 -1.53
N GLY A 12 -0.11 11.47 -2.08
CA GLY A 12 -0.72 10.98 -3.32
C GLY A 12 -2.03 10.22 -3.07
N PRO A 13 -2.72 9.76 -4.13
CA PRO A 13 -4.03 9.12 -4.02
C PRO A 13 -4.06 7.95 -3.06
N MET A 14 -3.02 7.10 -3.10
CA MET A 14 -2.97 5.91 -2.25
C MET A 14 -2.75 6.23 -0.77
N ALA A 15 -2.09 7.35 -0.45
CA ALA A 15 -2.00 7.82 0.93
C ALA A 15 -3.38 8.30 1.43
N TRP A 16 -4.14 9.02 0.60
CA TRP A 16 -5.51 9.41 0.92
C TRP A 16 -6.46 8.21 1.06
N VAL A 17 -6.27 7.16 0.26
CA VAL A 17 -7.02 5.91 0.41
C VAL A 17 -6.76 5.28 1.77
N VAL A 18 -5.50 5.22 2.23
CA VAL A 18 -5.14 4.72 3.56
C VAL A 18 -5.81 5.57 4.64
N ASP A 19 -5.68 6.90 4.55
CA ASP A 19 -6.24 7.86 5.51
C ASP A 19 -7.76 7.69 5.67
N LYS A 20 -8.49 7.64 4.55
CA LYS A 20 -9.94 7.41 4.53
C LYS A 20 -10.34 6.05 5.11
N LEU A 21 -9.59 4.98 4.84
CA LEU A 21 -9.87 3.67 5.43
C LEU A 21 -9.66 3.69 6.96
N ILE A 22 -8.56 4.28 7.44
CA ILE A 22 -8.27 4.40 8.87
C ILE A 22 -9.36 5.19 9.58
N GLU A 23 -9.76 6.34 9.03
CA GLU A 23 -10.89 7.13 9.57
C GLU A 23 -12.13 6.26 9.76
N LYS A 24 -12.52 5.49 8.73
CA LYS A 24 -13.73 4.66 8.77
C LYS A 24 -13.61 3.48 9.73
N TYR A 25 -12.42 2.93 9.93
CA TYR A 25 -12.21 1.84 10.89
C TYR A 25 -12.23 2.32 12.35
N ILE A 26 -11.74 3.54 12.62
CA ILE A 26 -11.75 4.15 13.96
C ILE A 26 -13.14 4.70 14.33
N ASP A 27 -13.88 5.26 13.38
CA ASP A 27 -15.19 5.92 13.58
C ASP A 27 -16.31 4.94 14.01
N THR A 28 -16.05 3.63 14.09
CA THR A 28 -17.02 2.65 14.61
C THR A 28 -17.43 2.87 16.08
N LYS A 29 -16.72 3.73 16.85
CA LYS A 29 -17.10 4.06 18.24
C LYS A 29 -17.02 5.54 18.66
N GLN A 30 -16.40 6.43 17.89
CA GLN A 30 -16.24 7.84 18.29
C GLN A 30 -16.35 8.76 17.08
N SER A 31 -17.38 9.61 17.10
CA SER A 31 -17.83 10.52 16.03
C SER A 31 -16.85 11.65 15.70
N TYR A 32 -15.62 11.31 15.30
CA TYR A 32 -14.61 12.28 14.90
C TYR A 32 -13.97 11.85 13.57
N GLU A 33 -14.35 12.54 12.50
CA GLU A 33 -13.66 12.47 11.20
C GLU A 33 -12.32 13.22 11.32
N ILE A 34 -11.25 12.52 11.74
CA ILE A 34 -9.92 13.09 11.87
C ILE A 34 -8.96 12.45 10.87
N SER A 35 -8.63 13.21 9.84
CA SER A 35 -7.59 12.85 8.87
C SER A 35 -6.20 12.93 9.51
N HIS A 36 -5.47 11.82 9.44
CA HIS A 36 -4.09 11.72 9.91
C HIS A 36 -3.15 12.52 8.99
N ILE A 37 -3.48 12.62 7.70
CA ILE A 37 -2.75 13.49 6.77
C ILE A 37 -2.91 14.97 7.18
N ASN A 38 -4.16 15.43 7.37
CA ASN A 38 -4.42 16.84 7.70
C ASN A 38 -3.93 17.25 9.09
N THR A 39 -3.79 16.29 10.00
CA THR A 39 -3.23 16.51 11.35
C THR A 39 -1.73 16.25 11.44
N SER A 40 -1.05 16.11 10.30
CA SER A 40 0.40 15.94 10.22
C SER A 40 0.91 14.71 11.00
N ARG A 41 0.14 13.62 10.97
CA ARG A 41 0.44 12.32 11.61
C ARG A 41 0.94 11.25 10.64
N VAL A 42 1.19 11.62 9.39
CA VAL A 42 1.74 10.73 8.36
C VAL A 42 3.17 11.13 8.04
N SER A 43 4.08 10.15 8.03
CA SER A 43 5.46 10.32 7.58
C SER A 43 5.73 9.42 6.37
N PHE A 44 6.66 9.83 5.51
CA PHE A 44 7.03 9.08 4.30
C PHE A 44 8.50 8.70 4.31
N VAL A 45 8.78 7.45 3.95
CA VAL A 45 10.14 6.98 3.66
C VAL A 45 10.25 6.57 2.20
N SER A 46 11.31 7.02 1.55
CA SER A 46 11.53 6.75 0.12
C SER A 46 12.04 5.33 -0.13
N GLU A 47 11.93 4.86 -1.38
CA GLU A 47 12.61 3.62 -1.79
C GLU A 47 14.13 3.68 -1.57
N HIS A 48 14.74 4.84 -1.84
CA HIS A 48 16.16 5.04 -1.63
C HIS A 48 16.56 4.86 -0.15
N PHE A 49 15.73 5.36 0.77
CA PHE A 49 15.91 5.13 2.21
C PHE A 49 15.85 3.64 2.55
N LEU A 50 14.84 2.90 2.04
CA LEU A 50 14.71 1.47 2.30
C LEU A 50 15.92 0.67 1.77
N ALA A 51 16.47 1.08 0.63
CA ALA A 51 17.66 0.46 0.04
C ALA A 51 18.94 0.78 0.81
N SER A 52 19.08 2.01 1.31
CA SER A 52 20.28 2.48 2.03
C SER A 52 20.33 2.03 3.49
N ASN A 53 19.17 1.72 4.10
CA ASN A 53 19.06 1.35 5.52
C ASN A 53 18.74 -0.14 5.72
N ARG A 54 19.10 -0.98 4.76
CA ARG A 54 18.83 -2.43 4.86
C ARG A 54 19.46 -3.01 6.12
N PRO A 55 18.69 -3.70 6.97
CA PRO A 55 19.23 -4.31 8.16
C PRO A 55 20.23 -5.40 7.82
N VAL A 56 21.12 -5.69 8.78
CA VAL A 56 22.04 -6.81 8.65
C VAL A 56 21.26 -8.09 8.39
N SER A 57 21.74 -8.89 7.45
CA SER A 57 21.09 -10.15 7.07
C SER A 57 20.96 -11.07 8.29
N ILE A 58 19.75 -11.54 8.56
CA ILE A 58 19.49 -12.49 9.66
C ILE A 58 20.13 -13.82 9.27
N LYS A 59 21.30 -14.12 9.86
CA LYS A 59 22.04 -15.38 9.61
C LYS A 59 21.22 -16.65 9.91
N LYS A 60 20.13 -16.56 10.69
CA LYS A 60 19.27 -17.68 11.10
C LYS A 60 18.27 -18.18 10.04
N ALA A 61 18.20 -17.56 8.87
CA ALA A 61 17.41 -18.07 7.75
C ALA A 61 18.24 -18.13 6.46
N MET A 62 19.45 -18.69 6.54
CA MET A 62 20.14 -19.21 5.35
C MET A 62 19.39 -20.44 4.81
N ASP A 63 18.16 -20.21 4.36
CA ASP A 63 17.62 -20.97 3.25
C ASP A 63 18.43 -20.48 2.04
N LEU A 64 19.50 -21.23 1.75
CA LEU A 64 20.40 -20.99 0.62
C LEU A 64 19.59 -20.55 -0.60
N ARG A 65 20.14 -19.61 -1.38
CA ARG A 65 19.56 -19.09 -2.63
C ARG A 65 19.17 -20.24 -3.56
N GLY A 66 17.99 -20.80 -3.34
CA GLY A 66 17.47 -21.91 -4.08
C GLY A 66 16.92 -21.37 -5.39
N LYS A 67 17.04 -22.17 -6.45
CA LYS A 67 16.41 -21.94 -7.77
C LYS A 67 14.88 -21.63 -7.68
N LYS A 68 14.27 -21.82 -6.49
CA LYS A 68 12.85 -21.66 -6.16
C LYS A 68 12.45 -20.30 -5.57
N LYS A 69 13.36 -19.43 -5.13
CA LYS A 69 13.01 -18.08 -4.61
C LYS A 69 13.50 -16.99 -5.58
N PRO A 70 12.59 -16.35 -6.35
CA PRO A 70 12.95 -15.27 -7.27
C PRO A 70 13.58 -14.09 -6.54
N ALA A 71 14.55 -13.41 -7.16
CA ALA A 71 15.20 -12.23 -6.58
C ALA A 71 14.22 -11.12 -6.16
N GLU A 72 13.07 -11.03 -6.84
CA GLU A 72 12.00 -10.08 -6.56
C GLU A 72 11.41 -10.27 -5.14
N THR A 73 11.22 -11.51 -4.69
CA THR A 73 10.67 -11.81 -3.36
C THR A 73 11.60 -11.35 -2.22
N GLN A 74 12.92 -11.42 -2.43
CA GLN A 74 13.89 -10.91 -1.47
C GLN A 74 13.83 -9.37 -1.35
N TYR A 75 13.64 -8.67 -2.47
CA TYR A 75 13.49 -7.21 -2.47
C TYR A 75 12.30 -6.77 -1.61
N TYR A 76 11.13 -7.40 -1.78
CA TYR A 76 9.94 -7.12 -0.96
C TYR A 76 10.17 -7.42 0.52
N PHE A 77 10.80 -8.56 0.83
CA PHE A 77 11.11 -8.97 2.19
C PHE A 77 12.02 -7.98 2.91
N GLU A 78 13.14 -7.57 2.30
CA GLU A 78 14.08 -6.65 2.93
C GLU A 78 13.49 -5.23 3.09
N ASN A 79 12.70 -4.76 2.12
CA ASN A 79 12.03 -3.46 2.25
C ASN A 79 11.05 -3.43 3.43
N ALA A 80 10.29 -4.52 3.64
CA ALA A 80 9.38 -4.63 4.77
C ALA A 80 10.12 -4.64 6.10
N ARG A 81 11.26 -5.35 6.19
CA ARG A 81 12.11 -5.32 7.40
C ARG A 81 12.65 -3.92 7.70
N THR A 82 13.22 -3.25 6.69
CA THR A 82 13.71 -1.87 6.87
C THR A 82 12.61 -0.93 7.33
N LEU A 83 11.41 -1.05 6.73
CA LEU A 83 10.27 -0.22 7.11
C LEU A 83 9.79 -0.52 8.53
N ALA A 84 9.77 -1.79 8.95
CA ALA A 84 9.42 -2.19 10.32
C ALA A 84 10.35 -1.53 11.35
N ILE A 85 11.66 -1.56 11.11
CA ILE A 85 12.66 -0.95 12.00
C ILE A 85 12.46 0.56 12.06
N ALA A 86 12.28 1.22 10.92
CA ALA A 86 12.02 2.66 10.86
C ALA A 86 10.73 3.03 11.60
N ALA A 87 9.68 2.22 11.49
CA ALA A 87 8.41 2.46 12.15
C ALA A 87 8.48 2.26 13.67
N LYS A 88 9.27 1.29 14.16
CA LYS A 88 9.58 1.15 15.59
C LYS A 88 10.32 2.36 16.15
N GLN A 89 11.36 2.81 15.44
CA GLN A 89 12.09 4.02 15.82
C GLN A 89 11.18 5.24 15.86
N LYS A 90 10.29 5.38 14.86
CA LYS A 90 9.33 6.49 14.84
C LYS A 90 8.33 6.40 15.99
N SER A 91 7.87 5.20 16.32
CA SER A 91 6.97 4.97 17.47
C SER A 91 7.59 5.40 18.80
N GLU A 92 8.88 5.12 19.00
CA GLU A 92 9.64 5.61 20.15
C GLU A 92 9.80 7.14 20.12
N GLU A 93 10.14 7.71 18.95
CA GLU A 93 10.34 9.16 18.75
C GLU A 93 9.07 9.97 19.06
N VAL A 94 7.92 9.52 18.56
CA VAL A 94 6.63 10.21 18.77
C VAL A 94 5.91 9.80 20.05
N ASN A 95 6.44 8.80 20.77
CA ASN A 95 5.82 8.19 21.94
C ASN A 95 4.36 7.80 21.68
N ASP A 96 4.12 7.16 20.54
CA ASP A 96 2.79 6.76 20.07
C ASP A 96 2.90 5.54 19.14
N THR A 97 1.77 4.93 18.84
CA THR A 97 1.68 3.77 17.96
C THR A 97 1.83 4.21 16.50
N VAL A 98 2.66 3.48 15.75
CA VAL A 98 2.84 3.69 14.30
C VAL A 98 2.33 2.46 13.57
N ILE A 99 1.57 2.68 12.49
CA ILE A 99 1.23 1.64 11.51
C ILE A 99 2.13 1.84 10.30
N ALA A 100 2.80 0.79 9.85
CA ALA A 100 3.69 0.85 8.70
C ALA A 100 3.02 0.27 7.46
N VAL A 101 2.76 1.11 6.46
CA VAL A 101 2.18 0.66 5.19
C VAL A 101 3.25 0.59 4.11
N LEU A 102 3.57 -0.62 3.61
CA LEU A 102 4.49 -0.79 2.49
C LEU A 102 3.72 -0.80 1.17
N PHE A 103 3.77 0.31 0.44
CA PHE A 103 3.17 0.44 -0.89
C PHE A 103 4.11 0.02 -2.03
N ARG A 104 3.67 -0.94 -2.86
CA ARG A 104 4.32 -1.33 -4.11
C ARG A 104 3.30 -1.87 -5.11
N ASP A 105 3.36 -1.43 -6.36
CA ASP A 105 2.64 -2.13 -7.43
C ASP A 105 3.22 -3.54 -7.65
N ALA A 106 2.37 -4.47 -8.07
CA ALA A 106 2.76 -5.85 -8.35
C ALA A 106 3.18 -6.09 -9.80
N ASP A 107 3.16 -5.06 -10.67
CA ASP A 107 3.54 -5.20 -12.06
C ASP A 107 4.99 -5.70 -12.19
N GLY A 108 5.17 -6.74 -13.00
CA GLY A 108 6.48 -7.34 -13.18
C GLY A 108 7.41 -6.38 -13.93
N THR A 109 8.67 -6.32 -13.54
CA THR A 109 9.72 -5.81 -14.42
C THR A 109 9.95 -6.81 -15.56
N ALA A 110 10.31 -6.33 -16.75
CA ALA A 110 10.41 -7.12 -17.99
C ALA A 110 11.32 -8.38 -17.92
N SER A 111 12.11 -8.55 -16.86
CA SER A 111 13.07 -9.64 -16.64
C SER A 111 12.59 -10.73 -15.67
N ALA A 112 11.47 -10.54 -14.98
CA ALA A 112 10.84 -11.54 -14.13
C ALA A 112 9.40 -11.71 -14.62
N GLY A 113 9.10 -12.84 -15.28
CA GLY A 113 7.72 -13.16 -15.68
C GLY A 113 6.77 -12.97 -14.49
N ARG A 114 5.54 -12.52 -14.74
CA ARG A 114 4.50 -12.14 -13.74
C ARG A 114 4.69 -12.92 -12.43
N GLY A 115 5.47 -12.37 -11.50
CA GLY A 115 5.69 -13.00 -10.20
C GLY A 115 4.31 -13.19 -9.58
N ASN A 116 4.06 -14.36 -8.99
CA ASN A 116 2.78 -14.61 -8.34
C ASN A 116 2.57 -13.54 -7.27
N TRP A 117 1.52 -12.72 -7.43
CA TRP A 117 1.16 -11.66 -6.48
C TRP A 117 1.19 -12.17 -5.03
N ARG A 118 0.75 -13.42 -4.82
CA ARG A 118 0.76 -14.09 -3.50
C ARG A 118 2.18 -14.26 -2.94
N ASP A 119 3.17 -14.56 -3.76
CA ASP A 119 4.55 -14.73 -3.31
C ASP A 119 5.16 -13.38 -2.89
N LYS A 120 4.84 -12.31 -3.64
CA LYS A 120 5.25 -10.93 -3.31
C LYS A 120 4.62 -10.48 -2.00
N TYR A 121 3.29 -10.62 -1.89
CA TYR A 121 2.54 -10.32 -0.67
C TYR A 121 3.10 -11.10 0.54
N ALA A 122 3.24 -12.42 0.41
CA ALA A 122 3.79 -13.26 1.48
C ALA A 122 5.22 -12.88 1.88
N SER A 123 6.01 -12.33 0.95
CA SER A 123 7.36 -11.84 1.25
C SER A 123 7.34 -10.57 2.09
N ILE A 124 6.42 -9.64 1.80
CA ILE A 124 6.22 -8.42 2.61
C ILE A 124 5.80 -8.81 4.04
N VAL A 125 4.76 -9.65 4.17
CA VAL A 125 4.25 -10.10 5.47
C VAL A 125 5.34 -10.80 6.29
N LYS A 126 6.12 -11.69 5.67
CA LYS A 126 7.27 -12.34 6.33
C LYS A 126 8.34 -11.35 6.75
N GLY A 127 8.55 -10.27 6.00
CA GLY A 127 9.54 -9.24 6.34
C GLY A 127 9.15 -8.47 7.59
N PHE A 128 7.89 -8.03 7.71
CA PHE A 128 7.37 -7.43 8.94
C PHE A 128 7.45 -8.41 10.12
N ALA A 129 7.04 -9.66 9.92
CA ALA A 129 7.09 -10.70 10.96
C ALA A 129 8.52 -11.01 11.42
N ALA A 130 9.51 -10.98 10.52
CA ALA A 130 10.92 -11.21 10.87
C ALA A 130 11.48 -10.16 11.84
N GLU A 131 10.90 -8.96 11.84
CA GLU A 131 11.23 -7.90 12.77
C GLU A 131 10.27 -7.84 13.97
N ASN A 132 9.33 -8.79 14.13
CA ASN A 132 8.27 -8.77 15.15
C ASN A 132 7.53 -7.42 15.14
N TYR A 133 6.90 -7.09 14.03
CA TYR A 133 6.15 -5.85 13.86
C TYR A 133 4.75 -6.12 13.31
N ASP A 134 3.79 -6.29 14.21
CA ASP A 134 2.41 -6.71 13.90
C ASP A 134 1.55 -5.58 13.30
N LEU A 135 2.06 -4.34 13.32
CA LEU A 135 1.42 -3.16 12.72
C LEU A 135 1.93 -2.86 11.30
N GLY A 136 2.57 -3.85 10.67
CA GLY A 136 3.02 -3.78 9.29
C GLY A 136 1.97 -4.27 8.31
N VAL A 137 1.61 -3.43 7.34
CA VAL A 137 0.55 -3.70 6.35
C VAL A 137 1.14 -3.67 4.94
N ALA A 138 0.84 -4.71 4.16
CA ALA A 138 1.23 -4.79 2.76
C ALA A 138 0.16 -4.12 1.87
N MET A 139 0.50 -3.00 1.24
CA MET A 139 -0.35 -2.35 0.24
C MET A 139 0.16 -2.70 -1.16
N LEU A 140 -0.29 -3.85 -1.68
CA LEU A 140 0.20 -4.43 -2.93
C LEU A 140 -0.92 -4.53 -3.97
N PRO A 141 -1.18 -3.49 -4.78
CA PRO A 141 -2.14 -3.55 -5.86
C PRO A 141 -1.81 -4.58 -6.94
N ASN A 142 -2.83 -5.18 -7.54
CA ASN A 142 -2.70 -6.12 -8.64
C ASN A 142 -3.45 -5.63 -9.90
N PRO A 143 -2.77 -5.46 -11.05
CA PRO A 143 -1.32 -5.39 -11.19
C PRO A 143 -0.74 -4.08 -10.64
N LYS A 144 -1.54 -3.00 -10.55
CA LYS A 144 -1.12 -1.66 -10.09
C LYS A 144 -2.27 -0.90 -9.45
N SER A 145 -1.96 0.18 -8.73
CA SER A 145 -2.93 1.02 -8.03
C SER A 145 -4.01 1.63 -8.94
N GLU A 146 -3.70 1.89 -10.21
CA GLU A 146 -4.66 2.37 -11.21
C GLU A 146 -5.84 1.41 -11.38
N ALA A 147 -5.64 0.09 -11.23
CA ALA A 147 -6.73 -0.89 -11.32
C ALA A 147 -7.77 -0.67 -10.21
N TRP A 148 -7.32 -0.40 -8.98
CA TRP A 148 -8.20 -0.10 -7.85
C TRP A 148 -8.98 1.19 -8.08
N LEU A 149 -8.32 2.27 -8.52
CA LEU A 149 -8.99 3.54 -8.79
C LEU A 149 -9.96 3.43 -9.96
N LEU A 150 -9.59 2.71 -11.02
CA LEU A 150 -10.44 2.49 -12.20
C LEU A 150 -11.74 1.74 -11.85
N CYS A 151 -11.71 0.85 -10.86
CA CYS A 151 -12.93 0.22 -10.34
C CYS A 151 -14.00 1.26 -9.95
N ALA A 152 -13.59 2.36 -9.32
CA ALA A 152 -14.50 3.39 -8.81
C ALA A 152 -14.98 4.38 -9.87
N VAL A 153 -14.22 4.60 -10.95
CA VAL A 153 -14.48 5.71 -11.90
C VAL A 153 -14.89 5.27 -13.30
N LYS A 154 -14.77 3.98 -13.64
CA LYS A 154 -15.26 3.45 -14.92
C LYS A 154 -16.79 3.58 -15.04
N PRO A 155 -17.38 3.56 -16.26
CA PRO A 155 -18.81 3.79 -16.47
C PRO A 155 -19.75 2.94 -15.59
N ASN A 156 -19.42 1.66 -15.39
CA ASN A 156 -20.11 0.77 -14.45
C ASN A 156 -19.33 0.70 -13.13
N ALA A 157 -19.29 1.81 -12.39
CA ALA A 157 -18.49 1.95 -11.16
C ALA A 157 -18.79 0.82 -10.16
N TYR A 158 -17.73 0.30 -9.51
CA TYR A 158 -17.72 -0.77 -8.51
C TYR A 158 -18.19 -2.15 -8.99
N GLN A 159 -18.53 -2.31 -10.27
CA GLN A 159 -19.02 -3.59 -10.80
C GLN A 159 -17.92 -4.34 -11.55
N HIS A 160 -17.86 -5.66 -11.41
CA HIS A 160 -16.94 -6.51 -12.21
C HIS A 160 -15.46 -6.08 -12.15
N CYS A 161 -15.00 -5.55 -11.01
CA CYS A 161 -13.66 -4.98 -10.89
C CYS A 161 -12.55 -6.03 -10.85
N GLU A 162 -12.86 -7.29 -10.50
CA GLU A 162 -11.90 -8.39 -10.50
C GLU A 162 -11.20 -8.58 -11.86
N ALA A 163 -11.89 -8.26 -12.97
CA ALA A 163 -11.29 -8.31 -14.30
C ALA A 163 -10.10 -7.35 -14.47
N LEU A 164 -10.12 -6.21 -13.76
CA LEU A 164 -9.03 -5.22 -13.80
C LEU A 164 -7.73 -5.77 -13.18
N GLU A 165 -7.82 -6.77 -12.29
CA GLU A 165 -6.65 -7.45 -11.73
C GLU A 165 -5.97 -8.41 -12.71
N GLN A 166 -6.66 -8.76 -13.81
CA GLN A 166 -6.12 -9.62 -14.87
C GLN A 166 -5.49 -8.81 -16.01
N GLU A 167 -5.60 -7.48 -15.96
CA GLU A 167 -5.02 -6.58 -16.94
C GLU A 167 -3.49 -6.57 -16.87
N SER A 168 -2.87 -6.05 -17.93
CA SER A 168 -1.42 -5.87 -17.96
C SER A 168 -1.01 -4.64 -17.16
N GLY A 169 -0.08 -4.82 -16.22
CA GLY A 169 0.58 -3.68 -15.54
C GLY A 169 1.56 -2.90 -16.44
N ASN A 170 1.87 -3.38 -17.65
CA ASN A 170 2.80 -2.68 -18.54
C ASN A 170 2.14 -1.47 -19.21
N ASP A 171 2.69 -0.28 -18.95
CA ASP A 171 2.24 1.00 -19.54
C ASP A 171 2.40 1.05 -21.07
N ARG A 172 3.22 0.15 -21.65
CA ARG A 172 3.40 -0.01 -23.11
C ARG A 172 2.55 -1.12 -23.71
N GLY A 173 1.62 -1.69 -22.94
CA GLY A 173 0.68 -2.69 -23.43
C GLY A 173 -0.35 -2.10 -24.41
N ALA A 174 -1.13 -2.98 -25.05
CA ALA A 174 -2.17 -2.54 -25.99
C ALA A 174 -3.31 -1.76 -25.32
N ASN A 175 -3.54 -1.97 -24.02
CA ASN A 175 -4.58 -1.31 -23.25
C ASN A 175 -4.09 -0.90 -21.83
N PRO A 176 -3.20 0.10 -21.69
CA PRO A 176 -2.60 0.45 -20.40
C PRO A 176 -3.63 0.96 -19.39
N LEU A 177 -3.57 0.47 -18.15
CA LEU A 177 -4.48 0.89 -17.07
C LEU A 177 -4.44 2.40 -16.80
N LYS A 178 -3.28 3.03 -16.95
CA LYS A 178 -3.12 4.48 -16.81
C LYS A 178 -3.93 5.25 -17.84
N THR A 179 -3.95 4.78 -19.09
CA THR A 179 -4.76 5.37 -20.17
C THR A 179 -6.24 5.14 -19.90
N GLN A 180 -6.64 3.92 -19.51
CA GLN A 180 -8.02 3.62 -19.14
C GLN A 180 -8.54 4.50 -17.99
N LEU A 181 -7.70 4.74 -16.98
CA LEU A 181 -8.03 5.64 -15.87
C LEU A 181 -8.16 7.09 -16.34
N ALA A 182 -7.26 7.55 -17.22
CA ALA A 182 -7.37 8.88 -17.83
C ALA A 182 -8.67 9.02 -18.62
N ASP A 183 -9.01 8.05 -19.47
CA ASP A 183 -10.23 8.07 -20.28
C ASP A 183 -11.49 8.08 -19.40
N ALA A 184 -11.54 7.25 -18.36
CA ALA A 184 -12.64 7.22 -17.39
C ALA A 184 -12.82 8.57 -16.66
N LEU A 185 -11.74 9.35 -16.51
CA LEU A 185 -11.72 10.67 -15.90
C LEU A 185 -11.75 11.81 -16.93
N ASN A 186 -12.21 11.56 -18.16
CA ASN A 186 -12.27 12.55 -19.25
C ASN A 186 -10.92 13.24 -19.51
N ASN A 187 -9.84 12.46 -19.52
CA ASN A 187 -8.44 12.87 -19.64
C ASN A 187 -7.92 13.79 -18.51
N ASN A 188 -8.62 13.84 -17.37
CA ASN A 188 -8.21 14.60 -16.20
C ASN A 188 -7.78 13.68 -15.03
N ALA A 189 -6.84 12.76 -15.27
CA ALA A 189 -6.29 11.86 -14.25
C ALA A 189 -5.03 12.42 -13.57
N SER A 190 -4.99 13.73 -13.27
CA SER A 190 -3.89 14.30 -12.49
C SER A 190 -3.93 13.83 -11.04
N THR A 191 -2.76 13.78 -10.38
CA THR A 191 -2.66 13.42 -8.96
C THR A 191 -3.58 14.26 -8.08
N ASP A 192 -3.61 15.58 -8.30
CA ASP A 192 -4.42 16.51 -7.51
C ASP A 192 -5.93 16.30 -7.77
N GLN A 193 -6.31 15.97 -9.02
CA GLN A 193 -7.70 15.63 -9.33
C GLN A 193 -8.14 14.34 -8.65
N ILE A 194 -7.34 13.28 -8.72
CA ILE A 194 -7.67 12.00 -8.07
C ILE A 194 -7.73 12.17 -6.55
N ASN A 195 -6.78 12.92 -5.97
CA ASN A 195 -6.81 13.28 -4.55
C ASN A 195 -8.13 13.95 -4.17
N THR A 196 -8.59 14.92 -4.98
CA THR A 196 -9.87 15.62 -4.76
C THR A 196 -11.05 14.63 -4.78
N LEU A 197 -11.06 13.67 -5.72
CA LEU A 197 -12.12 12.66 -5.81
C LEU A 197 -12.15 11.73 -4.60
N VAL A 198 -10.99 11.31 -4.07
CA VAL A 198 -10.89 10.49 -2.86
C VAL A 198 -11.31 11.29 -1.62
N GLN A 199 -10.84 12.52 -1.49
CA GLN A 199 -11.15 13.38 -0.33
C GLN A 199 -12.65 13.71 -0.24
N ALA A 200 -13.29 13.97 -1.38
CA ALA A 200 -14.71 14.29 -1.47
C ALA A 200 -15.64 13.06 -1.48
N ASP A 201 -15.11 11.86 -1.22
CA ASP A 201 -15.82 10.57 -1.26
C ASP A 201 -16.54 10.28 -2.59
N ALA A 202 -16.15 10.96 -3.67
CA ALA A 202 -16.60 10.65 -5.03
C ALA A 202 -16.00 9.33 -5.53
N ILE A 203 -14.78 9.02 -5.07
CA ILE A 203 -14.23 7.67 -5.02
C ILE A 203 -14.48 7.14 -3.61
N ASP A 204 -15.50 6.31 -3.46
CA ASP A 204 -15.81 5.62 -2.21
C ASP A 204 -14.89 4.41 -2.07
N VAL A 205 -13.84 4.60 -1.27
CA VAL A 205 -12.79 3.60 -1.07
C VAL A 205 -13.31 2.32 -0.41
N LEU A 206 -14.40 2.36 0.36
CA LEU A 206 -14.96 1.17 1.01
C LEU A 206 -15.65 0.25 0.00
N ARG A 207 -16.21 0.82 -1.07
CA ARG A 207 -16.96 0.09 -2.10
C ARG A 207 -16.11 -0.63 -3.13
N ILE A 208 -14.79 -0.38 -3.16
CA ILE A 208 -13.88 -1.10 -4.05
C ILE A 208 -13.84 -2.56 -3.59
N ASP A 209 -14.22 -3.46 -4.49
CA ASP A 209 -14.29 -4.91 -4.26
C ASP A 209 -13.43 -5.63 -5.31
N MET A 210 -12.20 -5.96 -4.90
CA MET A 210 -11.17 -6.62 -5.73
C MET A 210 -10.28 -7.46 -4.80
N SER A 211 -9.86 -8.65 -5.23
CA SER A 211 -9.11 -9.60 -4.39
C SER A 211 -7.89 -8.99 -3.66
N SER A 212 -7.02 -8.28 -4.38
CA SER A 212 -5.83 -7.65 -3.80
C SER A 212 -6.18 -6.48 -2.87
N TYR A 213 -7.22 -5.71 -3.21
CA TYR A 213 -7.69 -4.59 -2.40
C TYR A 213 -8.35 -5.06 -1.10
N ASN A 214 -9.15 -6.12 -1.16
CA ASN A 214 -9.82 -6.71 0.00
C ASN A 214 -8.80 -7.31 0.97
N THR A 215 -7.72 -7.91 0.46
CA THR A 215 -6.61 -8.38 1.31
C THR A 215 -5.99 -7.19 2.06
N PHE A 216 -5.67 -6.12 1.35
CA PHE A 216 -5.13 -4.90 1.96
C PHE A 216 -6.10 -4.27 2.99
N LYS A 217 -7.39 -4.19 2.67
CA LYS A 217 -8.42 -3.65 3.60
C LYS A 217 -8.46 -4.44 4.90
N ALA A 218 -8.47 -5.77 4.82
CA ALA A 218 -8.53 -6.65 5.98
C ALA A 218 -7.25 -6.51 6.85
N ASP A 219 -6.08 -6.49 6.22
CA ASP A 219 -4.80 -6.32 6.93
C ASP A 219 -4.73 -4.94 7.62
N LEU A 220 -5.16 -3.88 6.94
CA LEU A 220 -5.19 -2.54 7.51
C LEU A 220 -6.19 -2.43 8.66
N GLU A 221 -7.40 -3.00 8.51
CA GLU A 221 -8.40 -3.02 9.58
C GLU A 221 -7.85 -3.74 10.82
N GLY A 222 -7.21 -4.90 10.64
CA GLY A 222 -6.55 -5.64 11.72
C GLY A 222 -5.49 -4.80 12.42
N ALA A 223 -4.58 -4.17 11.67
CA ALA A 223 -3.54 -3.30 12.22
C ALA A 223 -4.12 -2.09 12.97
N VAL A 224 -5.18 -1.46 12.44
CA VAL A 224 -5.86 -0.35 13.12
C VAL A 224 -6.49 -0.81 14.42
N ARG A 225 -7.24 -1.92 14.41
CA ARG A 225 -7.86 -2.49 15.62
C ARG A 225 -6.82 -2.81 16.70
N LEU A 226 -5.70 -3.41 16.31
CA LEU A 226 -4.57 -3.66 17.20
C LEU A 226 -3.98 -2.36 17.77
N ALA A 227 -3.78 -1.34 16.93
CA ALA A 227 -3.22 -0.05 17.35
C ALA A 227 -4.12 0.71 18.33
N VAL A 228 -5.45 0.67 18.14
CA VAL A 228 -6.40 1.38 19.01
C VAL A 228 -6.96 0.50 20.16
N GLY A 229 -6.51 -0.76 20.28
CA GLY A 229 -6.92 -1.68 21.34
C GLY A 229 -8.38 -2.15 21.26
N ILE A 230 -8.95 -2.25 20.05
CA ILE A 230 -10.29 -2.83 19.83
C ILE A 230 -10.13 -4.35 19.66
N PRO A 231 -10.73 -5.19 20.53
CA PRO A 231 -10.67 -6.66 20.37
C PRO A 231 -11.37 -7.16 19.09
N GLU A 232 -10.92 -8.31 18.57
CA GLU A 232 -11.41 -8.97 17.34
C GLU A 232 -12.93 -9.20 17.32
#